data_AF-A0A944B8Q5-F1
#
_entry.id   AF-A0A944B8Q5-F1
#
_cell.length_a   1.000
_cell.length_b   1.000
_cell.length_c   1.000
_cell.angle_alpha   90.00
_cell.angle_beta   90.00
_cell.angle_gamma   90.00
#
_symmetry.space_group_name_H-M   'P 1'
#
loop_
_entity.id
_entity.type
_entity.pdbx_description
1 polymer ?
#
loop_
_entity_poly.entity_id
_entity_poly.type
_entity_poly.pdbx_seq_one_letter_code
_entity_poly.pdbx_strand_id
1 'polypeptide(L)'
;MKNLFYSLIVLTVTCGMNCYSQTISGNKSGHDYVDLGLPSGKLWATCNVGATKPIEYGDYFAWGETEPKKIYSWENYKWGRDEGQFMTKYCTKTSEGKVDNKHELDKEDDAAFVNWGKDWRMPTAKEEEELLEGCVWEWTNNYDGTGVAGRVGFSKTNSNIIFLPAAGYISGEENSSLGSEGFYWSSSLFKNTMNGSYFLSFANYYIDWRGNKRYAGRSVRAVVNDHPVSKKNSAKKKTK
;
A
#
# COMPACT_ATOMS: atom_id res chain seq x y z
N MET A 1 36.50 -35.23 -2.87
CA MET A 1 35.25 -35.23 -3.67
C MET A 1 34.23 -36.05 -2.89
N LYS A 2 33.12 -35.58 -2.34
CA LYS A 2 32.37 -34.31 -2.38
C LYS A 2 31.91 -34.05 -0.93
N ASN A 3 32.17 -32.87 -0.37
CA ASN A 3 31.58 -32.48 0.91
C ASN A 3 30.15 -32.01 0.64
N LEU A 4 29.16 -32.82 1.03
CA LEU A 4 27.78 -32.35 1.19
C LEU A 4 27.69 -31.63 2.53
N PHE A 5 27.72 -30.30 2.51
CA PHE A 5 27.26 -29.51 3.64
C PHE A 5 25.73 -29.51 3.61
N TYR A 6 25.12 -30.38 4.42
CA TYR A 6 23.74 -30.16 4.83
C TYR A 6 23.75 -28.96 5.78
N SER A 7 23.28 -27.81 5.29
CA SER A 7 22.97 -26.66 6.14
C SER A 7 21.79 -27.05 7.02
N LEU A 8 22.10 -27.43 8.27
CA LEU A 8 21.12 -27.66 9.32
C LEU A 8 20.47 -26.31 9.65
N ILE A 9 19.28 -26.04 9.10
CA ILE A 9 18.44 -24.95 9.59
C ILE A 9 18.03 -25.37 11.00
N VAL A 10 18.68 -24.77 12.00
CA VAL A 10 18.23 -24.87 13.39
C VAL A 10 16.94 -24.07 13.48
N LEU A 11 15.79 -24.73 13.31
CA LEU A 11 14.52 -24.21 13.81
C LEU A 11 14.58 -24.32 15.33
N THR A 12 15.06 -23.27 16.00
CA THR A 12 14.75 -23.10 17.42
C THR A 12 13.27 -22.81 17.53
N VAL A 13 12.49 -23.77 18.03
CA VAL A 13 11.14 -23.53 18.52
C VAL A 13 11.28 -22.72 19.80
N THR A 14 11.28 -21.40 19.68
CA THR A 14 11.06 -20.50 20.82
C THR A 14 9.55 -20.39 21.02
N CYS A 15 9.04 -21.07 22.04
CA CYS A 15 7.76 -20.71 22.63
C CYS A 15 7.94 -19.34 23.31
N GLY A 16 7.61 -18.26 22.59
CA GLY A 16 7.69 -16.89 23.09
C GLY A 16 8.07 -15.89 22.01
N MET A 17 7.08 -15.13 21.53
CA MET A 17 7.20 -13.90 20.72
C MET A 17 8.23 -13.91 19.59
N ASN A 18 7.78 -14.19 18.36
CA ASN A 18 8.52 -13.73 17.18
C ASN A 18 8.44 -12.19 17.15
N CYS A 19 9.49 -11.52 17.64
CA CYS A 19 9.64 -10.07 17.52
C CYS A 19 10.14 -9.78 16.11
N TYR A 20 9.21 -9.43 15.22
CA TYR A 20 9.55 -8.96 13.87
C TYR A 20 9.64 -7.44 13.90
N SER A 21 10.82 -6.88 13.63
CA SER A 21 10.98 -5.45 13.36
C SER A 21 10.94 -5.22 11.86
N GLN A 22 10.21 -4.19 11.43
CA GLN A 22 10.18 -3.74 10.05
C GLN A 22 11.59 -3.29 9.66
N THR A 23 11.98 -3.61 8.43
CA THR A 23 13.25 -3.13 7.89
C THR A 23 13.09 -1.68 7.44
N ILE A 24 14.05 -0.83 7.79
CA ILE A 24 14.19 0.52 7.24
C ILE A 24 15.39 0.50 6.31
N SER A 25 15.15 0.59 5.00
CA SER A 25 16.21 0.59 3.98
C SER A 25 16.79 1.97 3.74
N GLY A 26 16.03 3.03 4.05
CA GLY A 26 16.49 4.41 3.96
C GLY A 26 15.36 5.40 4.22
N ASN A 27 15.66 6.68 3.97
CA ASN A 27 14.72 7.79 4.06
C ASN A 27 14.71 8.56 2.75
N LYS A 28 13.53 8.97 2.29
CA LYS A 28 13.35 9.80 1.10
C LYS A 28 12.37 10.93 1.38
N SER A 29 12.87 12.15 1.28
CA SER A 29 12.08 13.38 1.49
C SER A 29 11.38 13.44 2.84
N GLY A 30 12.01 12.90 3.90
CA GLY A 30 11.45 12.90 5.26
C GLY A 30 10.65 11.65 5.63
N HIS A 31 10.47 10.70 4.70
CA HIS A 31 9.72 9.48 4.93
C HIS A 31 10.60 8.24 4.79
N ASP A 32 10.56 7.36 5.79
CA ASP A 32 11.28 6.10 5.77
C ASP A 32 10.65 5.12 4.78
N TYR A 33 11.50 4.36 4.10
CA TYR A 33 11.10 3.33 3.14
C TYR A 33 11.78 1.99 3.40
N VAL A 34 11.15 0.93 2.91
CA VAL A 34 11.72 -0.41 2.79
C VAL A 34 11.86 -0.76 1.31
N ASP A 35 13.06 -1.19 0.93
CA ASP A 35 13.33 -1.82 -0.36
C ASP A 35 13.10 -3.33 -0.19
N LEU A 36 11.98 -3.83 -0.71
CA LEU A 36 11.64 -5.25 -0.64
C LEU A 36 12.30 -6.06 -1.77
N GLY A 37 13.13 -5.45 -2.62
CA GLY A 37 13.73 -6.13 -3.77
C GLY A 37 12.69 -6.62 -4.78
N LEU A 38 11.58 -5.88 -4.92
CA LEU A 38 10.53 -6.20 -5.89
C LEU A 38 11.01 -5.88 -7.32
N PRO A 39 10.58 -6.66 -8.33
CA PRO A 39 11.01 -6.47 -9.73
C PRO A 39 10.83 -5.04 -10.28
N SER A 40 9.79 -4.33 -9.85
CA SER A 40 9.50 -2.94 -10.25
C SER A 40 10.51 -1.92 -9.70
N GLY A 41 11.32 -2.29 -8.71
CA GLY A 41 12.23 -1.39 -7.99
C GLY A 41 11.50 -0.34 -7.14
N LYS A 42 10.23 -0.56 -6.80
CA LYS A 42 9.46 0.35 -5.95
C LYS A 42 9.87 0.21 -4.50
N LEU A 43 10.12 1.37 -3.89
CA LEU A 43 10.38 1.50 -2.47
C LEU A 43 9.05 1.77 -1.76
N TRP A 44 8.75 0.98 -0.74
CA TRP A 44 7.48 1.05 -0.01
C TRP A 44 7.65 1.85 1.29
N ALA A 45 6.70 2.73 1.61
CA ALA A 45 6.73 3.49 2.84
C ALA A 45 6.67 2.58 4.09
N THR A 46 7.36 2.95 5.16
CA THR A 46 7.33 2.18 6.41
C THR A 46 6.11 2.46 7.27
N CYS A 47 5.40 3.57 7.05
CA CYS A 47 4.12 3.91 7.70
C CYS A 47 3.04 4.31 6.68
N ASN A 48 1.79 4.35 7.14
CA ASN A 48 0.67 4.88 6.35
C ASN A 48 0.79 6.41 6.21
N VAL A 49 0.18 6.97 5.17
CA VAL A 49 -0.02 8.42 5.10
C VAL A 49 -0.84 8.85 6.33
N GLY A 50 -0.43 9.93 6.99
CA GLY A 50 -0.99 10.37 8.28
C GLY A 50 -0.37 9.72 9.51
N ALA A 51 0.50 8.72 9.36
CA ALA A 51 1.25 8.09 10.44
C ALA A 51 2.73 8.47 10.43
N THR A 52 3.36 8.40 11.61
CA THR A 52 4.81 8.57 11.80
C THR A 52 5.50 7.27 12.15
N LYS A 53 4.74 6.23 12.53
CA LYS A 53 5.26 4.91 12.90
C LYS A 53 4.52 3.79 12.17
N PRO A 54 5.16 2.63 11.95
CA PRO A 54 4.53 1.47 11.31
C PRO A 54 3.25 0.97 11.98
N ILE A 55 3.17 1.12 13.31
CA ILE A 55 2.06 0.62 14.14
C ILE A 55 0.88 1.60 14.24
N GLU A 56 1.05 2.83 13.76
CA GLU A 56 -0.03 3.80 13.71
C GLU A 56 -0.88 3.54 12.45
N TYR A 57 -2.21 3.59 12.58
CA TYR A 57 -3.13 3.31 11.48
C TYR A 57 -3.11 4.38 10.38
N GLY A 58 -2.64 5.58 10.69
CA GLY A 58 -2.62 6.72 9.78
C GLY A 58 -4.01 7.29 9.52
N ASP A 59 -4.09 8.10 8.48
CA ASP A 59 -5.34 8.71 8.03
C ASP A 59 -6.09 7.80 7.07
N TYR A 60 -7.39 8.05 6.96
CA TYR A 60 -8.28 7.40 6.02
C TYR A 60 -8.63 8.40 4.93
N PHE A 61 -8.71 7.93 3.68
CA PHE A 61 -9.03 8.77 2.54
C PHE A 61 -10.13 8.11 1.72
N ALA A 62 -11.06 8.89 1.18
CA ALA A 62 -11.90 8.41 0.09
C ALA A 62 -11.06 8.42 -1.20
N TRP A 63 -11.33 7.50 -2.13
CA TRP A 63 -10.52 7.38 -3.33
C TRP A 63 -10.63 8.64 -4.21
N GLY A 64 -9.49 9.29 -4.50
CA GLY A 64 -9.45 10.55 -5.24
C GLY A 64 -9.73 11.80 -4.40
N GLU A 65 -9.75 11.66 -3.07
CA GLU A 65 -9.72 12.76 -2.11
C GLU A 65 -8.42 12.72 -1.30
N THR A 66 -7.95 13.87 -0.85
CA THR A 66 -6.61 14.03 -0.27
C THR A 66 -6.63 14.48 1.18
N GLU A 67 -7.82 14.76 1.71
CA GLU A 67 -8.05 15.18 3.09
C GLU A 67 -8.93 14.12 3.78
N PRO A 68 -8.62 13.75 5.04
CA PRO A 68 -9.48 12.86 5.80
C PRO A 68 -10.80 13.54 6.17
N LYS A 69 -11.83 12.71 6.33
CA LYS A 69 -13.16 13.11 6.80
C LYS A 69 -13.53 12.35 8.06
N LYS A 70 -14.54 12.88 8.78
CA LYS A 70 -15.18 12.16 9.89
C LYS A 70 -16.23 11.15 9.42
N ILE A 71 -16.93 11.49 8.33
CA ILE A 71 -18.00 10.66 7.76
C ILE A 71 -17.61 10.32 6.33
N TYR A 72 -17.79 9.08 5.91
CA TYR A 72 -17.53 8.62 4.55
C TYR A 72 -18.81 8.05 3.94
N SER A 73 -19.43 8.79 3.03
CA SER A 73 -20.66 8.39 2.36
C SER A 73 -20.67 8.85 0.91
N TRP A 74 -21.60 8.34 0.11
CA TRP A 74 -21.80 8.87 -1.24
C TRP A 74 -22.21 10.34 -1.25
N GLU A 75 -22.95 10.79 -0.24
CA GLU A 75 -23.43 12.17 -0.13
C GLU A 75 -22.29 13.19 -0.08
N ASN A 76 -21.20 12.85 0.61
CA ASN A 76 -20.05 13.74 0.76
C ASN A 76 -18.83 13.35 -0.09
N TYR A 77 -18.99 12.37 -0.98
CA TYR A 77 -17.90 11.94 -1.86
C TYR A 77 -17.72 12.92 -3.04
N LYS A 78 -16.52 13.47 -3.17
CA LYS A 78 -16.15 14.52 -4.13
C LYS A 78 -16.62 14.22 -5.57
N TRP A 79 -16.41 12.98 -6.02
CA TRP A 79 -16.58 12.59 -7.42
C TRP A 79 -17.90 11.89 -7.74
N GLY A 80 -18.74 11.61 -6.75
CA GLY A 80 -20.01 10.90 -6.94
C GLY A 80 -21.23 11.82 -6.92
N ARG A 81 -22.25 11.44 -7.67
CA ARG A 81 -23.61 12.03 -7.66
C ARG A 81 -24.64 10.92 -7.63
N ASP A 82 -25.84 11.25 -7.16
CA ASP A 82 -27.00 10.34 -7.07
C ASP A 82 -26.61 8.99 -6.45
N GLU A 83 -26.12 9.03 -5.21
CA GLU A 83 -25.66 7.84 -4.47
C GLU A 83 -24.59 7.01 -5.20
N GLY A 84 -23.74 7.68 -5.97
CA GLY A 84 -22.66 7.06 -6.72
C GLY A 84 -23.12 6.34 -7.99
N GLN A 85 -24.29 6.69 -8.52
CA GLN A 85 -24.75 6.27 -9.85
C GLN A 85 -24.02 7.02 -10.97
N PHE A 86 -23.65 8.29 -10.74
CA PHE A 86 -22.93 9.10 -11.72
C PHE A 86 -21.60 9.61 -11.18
N MET A 87 -20.52 9.40 -11.94
CA MET A 87 -19.18 9.87 -11.63
C MET A 87 -18.83 11.14 -12.41
N THR A 88 -18.24 12.11 -11.73
CA THR A 88 -17.84 13.41 -12.33
C THR A 88 -16.37 13.45 -12.76
N LYS A 89 -15.56 12.46 -12.33
CA LYS A 89 -14.17 12.24 -12.71
C LYS A 89 -13.84 10.74 -12.64
N TYR A 90 -12.85 10.29 -13.40
CA TYR A 90 -12.43 8.89 -13.53
C TYR A 90 -13.59 8.00 -14.00
N CYS A 91 -14.20 8.43 -15.09
CA CYS A 91 -15.35 7.78 -15.71
C CYS A 91 -15.03 7.34 -17.13
N THR A 92 -15.40 6.10 -17.45
CA THR A 92 -15.13 5.45 -18.75
C THR A 92 -16.40 5.12 -19.54
N LYS A 93 -17.59 5.46 -19.02
CA LYS A 93 -18.89 5.17 -19.66
C LYS A 93 -19.79 6.40 -19.65
N THR A 94 -20.30 6.76 -20.81
CA THR A 94 -21.18 7.93 -20.98
C THR A 94 -22.50 7.82 -20.23
N SER A 95 -23.00 6.61 -20.01
CA SER A 95 -24.22 6.35 -19.23
C SER A 95 -24.05 6.53 -17.72
N GLU A 96 -22.80 6.64 -17.23
CA GLU A 96 -22.48 6.63 -15.80
C GLU A 96 -21.70 7.89 -15.38
N GLY A 97 -21.71 8.94 -16.21
CA GLY A 97 -21.24 10.28 -15.85
C GLY A 97 -20.34 10.95 -16.90
N LYS A 98 -19.50 11.90 -16.43
CA LYS A 98 -18.62 12.70 -17.29
C LYS A 98 -17.37 11.91 -17.66
N VAL A 99 -17.34 11.38 -18.88
CA VAL A 99 -16.22 10.55 -19.36
C VAL A 99 -14.94 11.36 -19.52
N ASP A 100 -13.87 10.88 -18.89
CA ASP A 100 -12.50 11.34 -19.06
C ASP A 100 -11.52 10.21 -19.41
N ASN A 101 -11.99 8.95 -19.41
CA ASN A 101 -11.22 7.74 -19.70
C ASN A 101 -9.94 7.58 -18.85
N LYS A 102 -9.92 8.16 -17.65
CA LYS A 102 -8.81 7.98 -16.72
C LYS A 102 -8.96 6.70 -15.93
N HIS A 103 -7.89 5.93 -15.88
CA HIS A 103 -7.84 4.63 -15.19
C HIS A 103 -6.94 4.64 -13.94
N GLU A 104 -6.28 5.76 -13.67
CA GLU A 104 -5.43 5.99 -12.50
C GLU A 104 -5.65 7.41 -11.99
N LEU A 105 -5.37 7.65 -10.71
CA LEU A 105 -5.47 8.97 -10.10
C LEU A 105 -4.50 9.97 -10.72
N ASP A 106 -5.00 11.18 -10.97
CA ASP A 106 -4.14 12.34 -11.17
C ASP A 106 -3.43 12.71 -9.87
N LYS A 107 -2.28 13.39 -9.99
CA LYS A 107 -1.45 13.77 -8.84
C LYS A 107 -2.21 14.60 -7.80
N GLU A 108 -3.08 15.50 -8.24
CA GLU A 108 -3.87 16.36 -7.34
C GLU A 108 -4.96 15.63 -6.57
N ASP A 109 -5.27 14.38 -6.93
CA ASP A 109 -6.25 13.53 -6.25
C ASP A 109 -5.59 12.33 -5.55
N ASP A 110 -4.26 12.23 -5.61
CA ASP A 110 -3.50 11.20 -4.93
C ASP A 110 -3.13 11.67 -3.51
N ALA A 111 -3.79 11.09 -2.51
CA ALA A 111 -3.56 11.40 -1.10
C ALA A 111 -2.08 11.30 -0.68
N ALA A 112 -1.33 10.31 -1.15
CA ALA A 112 0.10 10.22 -0.82
C ALA A 112 0.90 11.34 -1.50
N PHE A 113 0.61 11.64 -2.77
CA PHE A 113 1.30 12.71 -3.47
C PHE A 113 1.00 14.08 -2.86
N VAL A 114 -0.25 14.37 -2.53
CA VAL A 114 -0.63 15.68 -1.96
C VAL A 114 -0.11 15.85 -0.53
N ASN A 115 -0.12 14.80 0.30
CA ASN A 115 0.33 14.90 1.68
C ASN A 115 1.86 14.84 1.83
N TRP A 116 2.58 14.06 1.01
CA TRP A 116 4.03 13.84 1.16
C TRP A 116 4.87 14.48 0.04
N GLY A 117 4.33 14.59 -1.18
CA GLY A 117 5.01 15.22 -2.33
C GLY A 117 6.28 14.48 -2.80
N LYS A 118 7.15 15.21 -3.53
CA LYS A 118 8.53 14.79 -3.89
C LYS A 118 8.67 13.38 -4.51
N ASP A 119 7.66 12.95 -5.27
CA ASP A 119 7.54 11.65 -5.98
C ASP A 119 6.87 10.49 -5.20
N TRP A 120 6.47 10.70 -3.95
CA TRP A 120 5.60 9.74 -3.26
C TRP A 120 4.21 9.72 -3.90
N ARG A 121 3.63 8.53 -4.03
CA ARG A 121 2.26 8.35 -4.56
C ARG A 121 1.61 7.07 -4.04
N MET A 122 0.29 6.94 -4.20
CA MET A 122 -0.41 5.68 -3.98
C MET A 122 0.10 4.61 -4.95
N PRO A 123 0.26 3.34 -4.53
CA PRO A 123 0.63 2.25 -5.42
C PRO A 123 -0.46 2.00 -6.47
N THR A 124 -0.06 1.59 -7.67
CA THR A 124 -1.00 1.08 -8.67
C THR A 124 -1.43 -0.33 -8.28
N ALA A 125 -2.51 -0.80 -8.88
CA ALA A 125 -3.03 -2.16 -8.68
C ALA A 125 -1.95 -3.24 -8.91
N LYS A 126 -1.16 -3.04 -9.96
CA LYS A 126 -0.09 -3.96 -10.33
C LYS A 126 1.06 -3.97 -9.32
N GLU A 127 1.33 -2.84 -8.68
CA GLU A 127 2.37 -2.75 -7.65
C GLU A 127 1.89 -3.38 -6.34
N GLU A 128 0.61 -3.25 -5.98
CA GLU A 128 0.03 -4.01 -4.87
C GLU A 128 0.08 -5.52 -5.13
N GLU A 129 -0.31 -5.97 -6.32
CA GLU A 129 -0.23 -7.37 -6.74
C GLU A 129 1.22 -7.89 -6.63
N GLU A 130 2.20 -7.13 -7.12
CA GLU A 130 3.62 -7.47 -6.99
C GLU A 130 4.07 -7.53 -5.52
N LEU A 131 3.60 -6.64 -4.65
CA LEU A 131 3.89 -6.72 -3.21
C LEU A 131 3.34 -8.03 -2.61
N LEU A 132 2.11 -8.40 -2.96
CA LEU A 132 1.47 -9.64 -2.50
C LEU A 132 2.27 -10.88 -2.94
N GLU A 133 2.64 -10.93 -4.22
CA GLU A 133 3.39 -12.03 -4.80
C GLU A 133 4.85 -12.06 -4.34
N GLY A 134 5.45 -10.90 -4.09
CA GLY A 134 6.85 -10.74 -3.70
C GLY A 134 7.14 -11.08 -2.23
N CYS A 135 6.10 -11.22 -1.40
CA CYS A 135 6.25 -11.49 0.03
C CYS A 135 5.63 -12.83 0.46
N VAL A 136 6.12 -13.37 1.57
CA VAL A 136 5.43 -14.37 2.39
C VAL A 136 4.74 -13.62 3.53
N TRP A 137 3.48 -13.94 3.80
CA TRP A 137 2.65 -13.15 4.71
C TRP A 137 2.24 -13.94 5.95
N GLU A 138 2.53 -13.38 7.12
CA GLU A 138 2.09 -13.89 8.41
C GLU A 138 1.17 -12.87 9.09
N TRP A 139 0.24 -13.37 9.90
CA TRP A 139 -0.58 -12.53 10.77
C TRP A 139 0.03 -12.49 12.17
N THR A 140 0.01 -11.31 12.79
CA THR A 140 0.32 -11.14 14.22
C THR A 140 -0.78 -10.36 14.91
N ASN A 141 -1.07 -10.70 16.16
CA ASN A 141 -1.97 -9.93 17.03
C ASN A 141 -1.20 -8.88 17.87
N ASN A 142 0.13 -8.92 17.84
CA ASN A 142 0.98 -8.12 18.71
C ASN A 142 2.31 -7.83 18.02
N TYR A 143 2.28 -6.96 17.02
CA TYR A 143 3.47 -6.57 16.29
C TYR A 143 4.46 -5.87 17.22
N ASP A 144 5.66 -6.42 17.33
CA ASP A 144 6.76 -5.90 18.16
C ASP A 144 6.37 -5.55 19.62
N GLY A 145 5.47 -6.32 20.21
CA GLY A 145 5.02 -6.10 21.59
C GLY A 145 4.10 -4.89 21.78
N THR A 146 3.65 -4.22 20.71
CA THR A 146 2.85 -2.99 20.78
C THR A 146 1.34 -3.19 21.00
N GLY A 147 0.86 -4.43 20.89
CA GLY A 147 -0.56 -4.78 20.90
C GLY A 147 -1.28 -4.53 19.57
N VAL A 148 -0.58 -4.07 18.53
CA VAL A 148 -1.18 -3.79 17.22
C VAL A 148 -1.17 -5.04 16.35
N ALA A 149 -2.35 -5.42 15.88
CA ALA A 149 -2.52 -6.54 14.96
C ALA A 149 -2.31 -6.13 13.50
N GLY A 150 -1.90 -7.08 12.66
CA GLY A 150 -1.70 -6.83 11.24
C GLY A 150 -0.95 -7.93 10.50
N ARG A 151 -0.53 -7.60 9.28
CA ARG A 151 0.22 -8.49 8.39
C ARG A 151 1.70 -8.14 8.38
N VAL A 152 2.54 -9.15 8.59
CA VAL A 152 3.99 -9.08 8.43
C VAL A 152 4.35 -9.74 7.10
N GLY A 153 4.92 -8.95 6.18
CA GLY A 153 5.38 -9.41 4.88
C GLY A 153 6.89 -9.60 4.87
N PHE A 154 7.36 -10.81 4.59
CA PHE A 154 8.77 -11.14 4.42
C PHE A 154 9.09 -11.18 2.92
N SER A 155 9.98 -10.29 2.46
CA SER A 155 10.43 -10.31 1.08
C SER A 155 11.05 -11.66 0.72
N LYS A 156 10.59 -12.24 -0.40
CA LYS A 156 11.17 -13.45 -1.00
C LYS A 156 12.54 -13.20 -1.62
N THR A 157 12.89 -11.93 -1.90
CA THR A 157 14.13 -11.56 -2.60
C THR A 157 15.27 -11.26 -1.64
N ASN A 158 15.02 -10.43 -0.61
CA ASN A 158 16.08 -9.92 0.26
C ASN A 158 15.79 -10.04 1.76
N SER A 159 14.71 -10.77 2.13
CA SER A 159 14.28 -10.97 3.52
C SER A 159 13.94 -9.71 4.31
N ASN A 160 13.87 -8.54 3.65
CA ASN A 160 13.38 -7.33 4.29
C ASN A 160 11.91 -7.48 4.66
N ILE A 161 11.52 -6.85 5.77
CA ILE A 161 10.21 -7.01 6.40
C ILE A 161 9.42 -5.72 6.23
N ILE A 162 8.15 -5.84 5.84
CA ILE A 162 7.14 -4.77 5.90
C ILE A 162 6.03 -5.16 6.87
N PHE A 163 5.51 -4.18 7.61
CA PHE A 163 4.31 -4.36 8.44
C PHE A 163 3.17 -3.49 7.93
N LEU A 164 2.00 -4.11 7.76
CA LEU A 164 0.75 -3.45 7.43
C LEU A 164 -0.21 -3.62 8.62
N PRO A 165 -0.50 -2.56 9.39
CA PRO A 165 -1.44 -2.66 10.51
C PRO A 165 -2.87 -2.93 10.02
N ALA A 166 -3.64 -3.67 10.80
CA ALA A 166 -5.05 -3.94 10.56
C ALA A 166 -5.90 -2.69 10.89
N ALA A 167 -5.82 -1.69 10.01
CA ALA A 167 -6.42 -0.37 10.21
C ALA A 167 -7.94 -0.33 9.99
N GLY A 168 -8.57 -1.40 9.53
CA GLY A 168 -9.98 -1.38 9.15
C GLY A 168 -10.27 -0.37 8.03
N TYR A 169 -11.52 0.04 7.93
CA TYR A 169 -11.99 1.07 6.99
C TYR A 169 -13.15 1.85 7.60
N ILE A 170 -13.48 3.02 7.06
CA ILE A 170 -14.60 3.84 7.53
C ILE A 170 -15.66 3.95 6.43
N SER A 171 -16.90 3.66 6.80
CA SER A 171 -18.09 3.84 5.97
C SER A 171 -19.21 4.32 6.89
N GLY A 172 -19.75 5.52 6.64
CA GLY A 172 -20.47 6.26 7.66
C GLY A 172 -19.49 6.89 8.64
N GLU A 173 -19.74 6.75 9.94
CA GLU A 173 -18.98 7.45 11.00
C GLU A 173 -17.97 6.56 11.73
N GLU A 174 -18.20 5.24 11.75
CA GLU A 174 -17.44 4.31 12.57
C GLU A 174 -16.41 3.52 11.76
N ASN A 175 -15.28 3.22 12.41
CA ASN A 175 -14.29 2.32 11.84
C ASN A 175 -14.77 0.87 11.98
N SER A 176 -14.90 0.22 10.83
CA SER A 176 -15.21 -1.19 10.71
C SER A 176 -13.93 -2.02 10.61
N SER A 177 -13.91 -3.13 11.36
CA SER A 177 -12.80 -4.12 11.35
C SER A 177 -11.44 -3.62 11.86
N LEU A 178 -11.43 -2.57 12.70
CA LEU A 178 -10.21 -2.11 13.36
C LEU A 178 -9.58 -3.24 14.17
N GLY A 179 -8.30 -3.53 13.92
CA GLY A 179 -7.54 -4.60 14.58
C GLY A 179 -7.79 -6.00 14.03
N SER A 180 -8.73 -6.18 13.09
CA SER A 180 -9.03 -7.50 12.50
C SER A 180 -8.79 -7.59 10.99
N GLU A 181 -8.88 -6.46 10.29
CA GLU A 181 -8.65 -6.39 8.84
C GLU A 181 -7.89 -5.13 8.44
N GLY A 182 -7.22 -5.16 7.28
CA GLY A 182 -6.57 -4.00 6.69
C GLY A 182 -7.05 -3.74 5.27
N PHE A 183 -7.20 -2.46 4.94
CA PHE A 183 -7.72 -1.99 3.66
C PHE A 183 -6.86 -0.83 3.13
N TYR A 184 -6.26 -1.01 1.97
CA TYR A 184 -5.24 -0.09 1.44
C TYR A 184 -5.58 0.30 0.01
N TRP A 185 -5.71 1.60 -0.26
CA TRP A 185 -6.08 2.07 -1.58
C TRP A 185 -4.98 1.87 -2.62
N SER A 186 -5.40 1.38 -3.78
CA SER A 186 -4.69 1.54 -5.03
C SER A 186 -5.06 2.86 -5.71
N SER A 187 -4.15 3.43 -6.49
CA SER A 187 -4.44 4.53 -7.41
C SER A 187 -5.21 4.09 -8.66
N SER A 188 -5.42 2.79 -8.88
CA SER A 188 -6.02 2.24 -10.11
C SER A 188 -7.54 2.05 -10.02
N LEU A 189 -8.24 2.43 -11.08
CA LEU A 189 -9.69 2.28 -11.24
C LEU A 189 -10.14 0.82 -11.28
N PHE A 190 -11.23 0.49 -10.58
CA PHE A 190 -11.81 -0.85 -10.68
C PHE A 190 -12.52 -1.03 -12.03
N LYS A 191 -12.13 -2.06 -12.77
CA LYS A 191 -12.63 -2.27 -14.14
C LYS A 191 -14.08 -2.75 -14.19
N ASN A 192 -14.54 -3.48 -13.17
CA ASN A 192 -15.86 -4.13 -13.21
C ASN A 192 -16.99 -3.19 -12.79
N THR A 193 -16.71 -2.16 -11.98
CA THR A 193 -17.72 -1.25 -11.46
C THR A 193 -17.20 0.19 -11.45
N MET A 194 -17.90 1.10 -12.13
CA MET A 194 -17.52 2.51 -12.28
C MET A 194 -17.49 3.31 -10.99
N ASN A 195 -18.19 2.87 -9.95
CA ASN A 195 -18.14 3.54 -8.66
C ASN A 195 -17.19 2.82 -7.69
N GLY A 196 -16.36 1.91 -8.22
CA GLY A 196 -15.35 1.16 -7.50
C GLY A 196 -13.93 1.59 -7.82
N SER A 197 -13.04 1.39 -6.86
CA SER A 197 -11.59 1.43 -7.04
C SER A 197 -10.96 0.17 -6.46
N TYR A 198 -9.79 -0.18 -6.96
CA TYR A 198 -9.01 -1.29 -6.44
C TYR A 198 -8.40 -0.98 -5.08
N PHE A 199 -8.27 -2.00 -4.23
CA PHE A 199 -7.61 -1.91 -2.93
C PHE A 199 -7.07 -3.29 -2.51
N LEU A 200 -5.96 -3.29 -1.77
CA LEU A 200 -5.47 -4.45 -1.05
C LEU A 200 -6.28 -4.65 0.24
N SER A 201 -6.68 -5.89 0.50
CA SER A 201 -7.51 -6.30 1.64
C SER A 201 -6.89 -7.50 2.33
N PHE A 202 -6.89 -7.53 3.66
CA PHE A 202 -6.47 -8.72 4.40
C PHE A 202 -7.18 -8.88 5.73
N ALA A 203 -7.16 -10.12 6.23
CA ALA A 203 -7.40 -10.49 7.62
C ALA A 203 -6.35 -11.53 8.05
N ASN A 204 -6.54 -12.24 9.16
CA ASN A 204 -5.65 -13.35 9.54
C ASN A 204 -5.71 -14.54 8.56
N TYR A 205 -6.87 -14.82 7.97
CA TYR A 205 -7.09 -15.98 7.07
C TYR A 205 -6.97 -15.66 5.57
N TYR A 206 -6.88 -14.40 5.16
CA TYR A 206 -6.70 -14.01 3.76
C TYR A 206 -5.82 -12.78 3.59
N ILE A 207 -5.27 -12.64 2.39
CA ILE A 207 -4.69 -11.42 1.86
C ILE A 207 -4.92 -11.45 0.35
N ASP A 208 -5.53 -10.40 -0.20
CA ASP A 208 -6.04 -10.40 -1.57
C ASP A 208 -6.21 -8.97 -2.08
N TRP A 209 -6.43 -8.85 -3.39
CA TRP A 209 -6.69 -7.60 -4.08
C TRP A 209 -8.14 -7.55 -4.59
N ARG A 210 -8.87 -6.49 -4.27
CA ARG A 210 -10.32 -6.38 -4.46
C ARG A 210 -10.72 -5.05 -5.06
N GLY A 211 -11.99 -4.90 -5.43
CA GLY A 211 -12.55 -3.63 -5.89
C GLY A 211 -13.90 -3.32 -5.25
N ASN A 212 -14.09 -2.10 -4.74
CA ASN A 212 -15.32 -1.69 -4.05
C ASN A 212 -15.45 -0.16 -3.98
N LYS A 213 -16.55 0.33 -3.40
CA LYS A 213 -17.01 1.72 -3.43
C LYS A 213 -15.92 2.73 -3.05
N ARG A 214 -15.76 3.73 -3.90
CA ARG A 214 -14.74 4.80 -3.80
C ARG A 214 -14.91 5.73 -2.60
N TYR A 215 -16.13 5.87 -2.07
CA TYR A 215 -16.40 6.82 -0.98
C TYR A 215 -15.80 6.40 0.37
N ALA A 216 -15.59 5.10 0.59
CA ALA A 216 -15.18 4.60 1.90
C ALA A 216 -13.74 5.01 2.23
N GLY A 217 -13.52 5.40 3.48
CA GLY A 217 -12.22 5.79 4.00
C GLY A 217 -11.32 4.57 4.18
N ARG A 218 -10.18 4.52 3.49
CA ARG A 218 -9.17 3.46 3.64
C ARG A 218 -7.79 4.08 3.79
N SER A 219 -6.87 3.31 4.37
CA SER A 219 -5.49 3.71 4.54
C SER A 219 -4.76 3.79 3.19
N VAL A 220 -3.67 4.54 3.17
CA VAL A 220 -2.75 4.63 2.02
C VAL A 220 -1.35 4.27 2.47
N ARG A 221 -0.74 3.30 1.79
CA ARG A 221 0.66 2.91 1.96
C ARG A 221 1.45 3.34 0.73
N ALA A 222 2.12 4.48 0.82
CA ALA A 222 2.74 5.12 -0.34
C ALA A 222 3.94 4.32 -0.89
N VAL A 223 4.20 4.53 -2.18
CA VAL A 223 5.41 4.04 -2.87
C VAL A 223 6.16 5.19 -3.52
N VAL A 224 7.46 4.98 -3.73
CA VAL A 224 8.32 5.92 -4.45
C VAL A 224 9.32 5.14 -5.32
N ASN A 225 9.75 5.75 -6.41
CA ASN A 225 10.81 5.16 -7.23
C ASN A 225 12.15 5.23 -6.50
N ASP A 226 12.96 4.19 -6.63
CA ASP A 226 14.40 4.33 -6.46
C ASP A 226 14.90 5.34 -7.51
N HIS A 227 15.57 6.42 -7.10
CA HIS A 227 16.25 7.24 -8.10
C HIS A 227 17.45 6.42 -8.57
N PRO A 228 17.66 6.22 -9.87
CA PRO A 228 18.87 5.57 -10.30
C PRO A 228 20.05 6.39 -9.79
N VAL A 229 20.89 5.78 -8.95
CA VAL A 229 22.28 6.21 -8.81
C VAL A 229 22.78 6.35 -10.24
N SER A 230 23.09 7.58 -10.65
CA SER A 230 23.54 7.90 -12.00
C SER A 230 24.59 6.86 -12.41
N LYS A 231 24.26 5.98 -13.36
CA LYS A 231 25.24 5.05 -13.91
C LYS A 231 26.35 5.93 -14.46
N LYS A 232 27.50 5.98 -13.78
CA LYS A 232 28.71 6.63 -14.31
C LYS A 232 28.95 5.98 -15.66
N ASN A 233 28.75 6.74 -16.73
CA ASN A 233 29.14 6.34 -18.07
C ASN A 233 30.63 6.03 -18.02
N SER A 234 30.98 4.75 -18.11
CA SER A 234 32.35 4.32 -18.35
C SER A 234 32.71 4.78 -19.76
N ALA A 235 33.35 5.95 -19.84
CA ALA A 235 33.95 6.45 -21.06
C ALA A 235 34.92 5.37 -21.57
N LYS A 236 34.55 4.72 -22.67
CA LYS A 236 35.48 3.90 -23.46
C LYS A 236 36.62 4.80 -23.91
N LYS A 237 37.76 4.65 -23.24
CA LYS A 237 39.05 5.21 -23.64
C LYS A 237 39.36 4.63 -25.03
N LYS A 238 39.19 5.43 -26.09
CA LYS A 238 39.74 5.13 -27.41
C LYS A 238 41.26 5.15 -27.26
N THR A 239 41.89 3.98 -27.30
CA THR A 239 43.32 3.86 -27.58
C THR A 239 43.56 4.19 -29.05
N LYS A 240 44.62 4.96 -29.28
CA LYS A 240 45.19 5.32 -30.58
C LYS A 240 45.54 4.11 -31.42
#